data_AF-B6JHW3-F1
#
_entry.id   AF-B6JHW3-F1
#
_cell.length_a   1.000
_cell.length_b   1.000
_cell.length_c   1.000
_cell.angle_alpha   90.00
_cell.angle_beta   90.00
_cell.angle_gamma   90.00
#
_symmetry.space_group_name_H-M   'P 1'
#
loop_
_entity.id
_entity.type
_entity.pdbx_description
1 polymer ?
#
loop_
_entity_poly.entity_id
_entity_poly.type
_entity_poly.pdbx_seq_one_letter_code
_entity_poly.pdbx_strand_id
1 'polypeptide(L)' 'MADDISSKLDILIKLQAAALTASMPSSKDKILFLDSAGLRPTLIAEILGTTANHVNVTLSKGRKPKGK' A
#
# COMPACT_ATOMS: atom_id res chain seq x y z
N MET A 1 16.20 -15.25 -17.38
CA MET A 1 15.13 -16.25 -17.11
C MET A 1 14.50 -16.11 -15.72
N ALA A 2 15.15 -15.50 -14.71
CA ALA A 2 14.51 -15.22 -13.41
C ALA A 2 13.57 -13.98 -13.40
N ASP A 3 13.70 -13.10 -14.39
CA ASP A 3 12.92 -11.85 -14.48
C ASP A 3 11.44 -12.05 -14.79
N ASP A 4 11.09 -13.02 -15.64
CA ASP A 4 9.69 -13.20 -16.05
C ASP A 4 8.80 -13.70 -14.89
N ILE A 5 9.35 -14.56 -14.05
CA ILE A 5 8.63 -15.07 -12.86
C ILE A 5 8.47 -13.95 -11.84
N SER A 6 9.54 -13.21 -11.56
CA SER A 6 9.51 -12.08 -10.63
C SER A 6 8.51 -11.01 -11.08
N SER A 7 8.49 -10.68 -12.38
CA SER A 7 7.54 -9.74 -12.98
C SER A 7 6.09 -10.21 -12.87
N LYS A 8 5.83 -11.50 -13.13
CA LYS A 8 4.48 -12.08 -12.97
C LYS A 8 4.03 -12.10 -11.51
N LEU A 9 4.93 -12.37 -10.57
CA LEU A 9 4.65 -12.33 -9.14
C LEU A 9 4.31 -10.90 -8.68
N ASP A 10 5.04 -9.89 -9.15
CA ASP A 10 4.74 -8.49 -8.87
C ASP A 10 3.34 -8.08 -9.35
N ILE A 11 2.93 -8.55 -10.54
CA ILE A 11 1.58 -8.32 -11.07
C ILE A 11 0.52 -8.96 -10.15
N LEU A 12 0.76 -10.19 -9.69
CA LEU A 12 -0.16 -10.88 -8.76
C LEU A 12 -0.28 -10.14 -7.42
N ILE A 13 0.84 -9.66 -6.87
CA ILE A 13 0.85 -8.87 -5.63
C ILE A 13 0.02 -7.60 -5.82
N LYS A 14 0.22 -6.86 -6.92
CA LYS A 14 -0.52 -5.63 -7.23
C LYS A 14 -2.02 -5.90 -7.39
N LEU A 15 -2.41 -6.94 -8.11
CA LEU A 15 -3.81 -7.33 -8.30
C LEU A 15 -4.49 -7.68 -6.97
N GLN A 16 -3.81 -8.47 -6.13
CA GLN A 16 -4.35 -8.88 -4.85
C GLN A 16 -4.49 -7.69 -3.90
N ALA A 17 -3.49 -6.81 -3.87
CA ALA A 17 -3.53 -5.57 -3.10
C ALA A 17 -4.69 -4.67 -3.53
N ALA A 18 -4.93 -4.52 -4.84
CA ALA A 18 -6.05 -3.77 -5.37
C ALA A 18 -7.40 -4.40 -4.98
N ALA A 19 -7.54 -5.72 -5.09
CA ALA A 19 -8.77 -6.43 -4.74
C ALA A 19 -9.12 -6.30 -3.24
N LEU A 20 -8.13 -6.48 -2.36
CA LEU A 20 -8.32 -6.37 -0.91
C LEU A 20 -8.66 -4.94 -0.48
N THR A 21 -8.04 -3.95 -1.12
CA THR A 21 -8.29 -2.52 -0.81
C THR A 21 -9.53 -1.94 -1.49
N ALA A 22 -10.13 -2.64 -2.46
CA ALA A 22 -11.35 -2.20 -3.14
C ALA A 22 -12.55 -2.08 -2.19
N SER A 23 -12.66 -3.00 -1.23
CA SER A 23 -13.75 -3.01 -0.24
C SER A 23 -13.58 -1.99 0.89
N MET A 24 -12.40 -1.38 1.02
CA MET A 24 -12.11 -0.41 2.08
C MET A 24 -12.58 0.99 1.65
N PRO A 25 -13.39 1.69 2.46
CA PRO A 25 -13.86 3.03 2.10
C PRO A 25 -12.81 4.13 2.36
N SER A 26 -11.91 3.92 3.32
CA SER A 26 -10.95 4.91 3.78
C SER A 26 -9.59 4.74 3.11
N SER A 27 -9.11 5.76 2.41
CA SER A 27 -7.75 5.79 1.84
C SER A 27 -6.66 5.62 2.91
N LYS A 28 -6.92 6.10 4.13
CA LYS A 28 -6.01 5.92 5.26
C LYS A 28 -5.90 4.43 5.65
N ASP A 29 -7.03 3.73 5.70
CA ASP A 29 -7.05 2.33 6.12
C ASP A 29 -6.42 1.43 5.06
N LYS A 30 -6.62 1.75 3.76
CA LYS A 30 -5.88 1.12 2.66
C LYS A 30 -4.38 1.25 2.81
N ILE A 31 -3.90 2.46 3.11
CA ILE A 31 -2.46 2.74 3.28
C ILE A 31 -1.88 1.99 4.48
N LEU A 32 -2.60 1.98 5.61
CA LEU A 32 -2.14 1.28 6.83
C LEU A 32 -2.15 -0.24 6.66
N PHE A 33 -3.17 -0.79 6.01
CA PHE A 33 -3.21 -2.20 5.63
C PHE A 33 -2.02 -2.54 4.71
N LEU A 34 -1.80 -1.69 3.71
CA LEU A 34 -0.63 -1.61 2.82
C LEU A 34 0.70 -1.85 3.55
N ASP A 35 0.99 -0.92 4.45
CA ASP A 35 2.23 -0.84 5.23
C ASP A 35 2.36 -2.05 6.17
N SER A 36 1.26 -2.48 6.80
CA SER A 36 1.26 -3.64 7.70
C SER A 36 1.58 -4.96 7.00
N ALA A 37 1.29 -5.07 5.70
CA ALA A 37 1.67 -6.20 4.87
C ALA A 37 3.13 -6.13 4.37
N GLY A 38 3.90 -5.12 4.78
CA GLY A 38 5.31 -4.96 4.44
C GLY A 38 5.56 -4.29 3.09
N LEU A 39 4.54 -3.72 2.44
CA LEU A 39 4.72 -3.02 1.17
C LEU A 39 5.39 -1.67 1.40
N ARG A 40 6.33 -1.33 0.51
CA ARG A 40 7.02 -0.03 0.55
C ARG A 40 6.07 1.11 0.16
N PRO A 41 6.23 2.32 0.71
CA PRO A 41 5.37 3.47 0.40
C PRO A 41 5.25 3.81 -1.10
N THR A 42 6.30 3.59 -1.88
CA THR A 42 6.29 3.79 -3.34
C THR A 42 5.37 2.83 -4.06
N LEU A 43 5.36 1.55 -3.66
CA LEU A 43 4.49 0.53 -4.23
C LEU A 43 3.04 0.74 -3.80
N ILE A 44 2.81 1.12 -2.54
CA ILE A 44 1.47 1.52 -2.04
C ILE A 44 0.92 2.68 -2.86
N ALA A 45 1.74 3.68 -3.14
CA ALA A 45 1.36 4.84 -3.95
C ALA A 45 0.95 4.43 -5.38
N GLU A 46 1.70 3.51 -6.00
CA GLU A 46 1.39 2.96 -7.31
C GLU A 46 0.05 2.20 -7.32
N ILE A 47 -0.16 1.31 -6.33
CA ILE A 47 -1.38 0.49 -6.22
C ILE A 47 -2.63 1.36 -6.00
N LEU A 48 -2.51 2.40 -5.17
CA LEU A 48 -3.64 3.26 -4.78
C LEU A 48 -3.81 4.49 -5.69
N GLY A 49 -2.96 4.66 -6.70
CA GLY A 49 -3.01 5.82 -7.61
C GLY A 49 -2.78 7.16 -6.89
N THR A 50 -1.85 7.20 -5.94
CA THR A 50 -1.54 8.39 -5.14
C THR A 50 -0.03 8.70 -5.15
N THR A 51 0.42 9.69 -4.39
CA THR A 51 1.85 10.03 -4.28
C THR A 51 2.48 9.38 -3.06
N ALA A 52 3.76 9.01 -3.16
CA ALA A 52 4.52 8.50 -2.03
C ALA A 52 4.54 9.50 -0.84
N ASN A 53 4.50 10.81 -1.12
CA ASN A 53 4.40 11.83 -0.09
C ASN A 53 3.08 11.72 0.70
N HIS A 54 1.96 11.56 0.00
CA HIS A 54 0.66 11.36 0.65
C HIS A 54 0.63 10.08 1.52
N VAL A 55 1.24 8.99 1.03
CA VAL A 55 1.40 7.75 1.80
C VAL A 55 2.24 8.00 3.06
N ASN A 56 3.42 8.60 2.94
CA ASN A 56 4.31 8.87 4.07
C ASN A 56 3.68 9.77 5.14
N VAL A 57 2.97 10.84 4.71
CA VAL A 57 2.22 11.72 5.63
C VAL A 57 1.12 10.94 6.35
N THR A 58 0.40 10.08 5.63
CA THR A 58 -0.66 9.24 6.21
C THR A 58 -0.11 8.25 7.23
N LEU A 59 1.01 7.60 6.93
CA LEU A 59 1.71 6.69 7.86
C LEU A 59 2.21 7.44 9.09
N SER A 60 2.81 8.61 8.91
CA SER A 60 3.27 9.47 10.03
C SER A 60 2.10 9.87 10.95
N LYS A 61 0.96 10.26 10.37
CA LYS A 61 -0.26 10.57 11.12
C LYS A 61 -0.89 9.34 11.79
N GLY A 62 -0.76 8.15 11.18
CA GLY A 62 -1.24 6.89 11.73
C GLY A 62 -0.39 6.34 12.87
N ARG A 63 0.93 6.60 12.86
CA ARG A 63 1.89 6.19 13.90
C ARG A 63 1.85 7.06 15.15
N LYS A 64 1.27 8.26 15.09
CA LYS A 64 1.01 9.04 16.31
C LYS A 64 0.04 8.23 17.18
N PRO A 65 0.43 7.78 18.38
CA PRO A 65 -0.57 7.26 19.33
C PRO A 65 -1.62 8.34 19.50
N LYS A 66 -2.91 7.97 19.51
CA LYS A 66 -3.99 8.89 19.91
C LYS A 66 -3.55 9.47 21.26
N GLY A 67 -3.14 10.74 21.25
CA GLY A 67 -2.69 11.42 22.45
C GLY A 67 -3.77 11.26 23.52
N LYS A 68 -3.35 10.80 24.69
CA LYS A 68 -4.08 11.11 25.92
C LYS A 68 -3.96 12.59 26.19
#